data_AF-A0AAT9L8Q3-F1
#
_entry.id   AF-A0AAT9L8Q3-F1
#
_cell.length_a   1.000
_cell.length_b   1.000
_cell.length_c   1.000
_cell.angle_alpha   90.00
_cell.angle_beta   90.00
_cell.angle_gamma   90.00
#
_symmetry.space_group_name_H-M   'P 1'
#
loop_
_entity.id
_entity.type
_entity.pdbx_description
1 polymer ?
#
loop_
_entity_poly.entity_id
_entity_poly.type
_entity_poly.pdbx_seq_one_letter_code
_entity_poly.pdbx_strand_id
1 'polypeptide(L)'
;MEEEIVGAALAAGLDASVVEALTETGALHKREYQLDRWLVNGRSRAPVAVALEMDHRTLSTQRLLLKVPATDDTGTRLIESEYVRHRNAYDEAPAEFAEAHLTRPVREPVRVGKGRFVTFQAIAGDDIESVEVLTALLNSMLGTAAEDATEIACTAGDFAEICGTVVRGVLHSWNGRPRTRPQAFTVAEFLGLHIQHQLEPGGRLHALSMEHRGDRIEIAGEVRPLVNPFALAGGALFGDRRIVRGLVGRTHGDLHTDNVLVRVHPAVDAAAFHLIDLALYEPEGPMTRDPAHLLLYILARRMDTLSAMQREGLLDYVIAPDEHLVGRLPNWLVELITCLDRAFLGWLEGSGLQPAWRRQRLLSLAGCAMLFLGRKSTNSEDRAWFLRLAARAADRFVGMPGLPAPDPAAARSVPVSPPAWRALPDPLPVTWISGLVRPRTAARTALELHLVPFPPVERLAAGRLEALKEGLVAAGREARLFQEDEEVRQDDPGVAAGSSGAGLAVTRTGQRSAWSGLPNDRWGAILDRNDLAVRLRGLLDALLRVPAPESDGFGIALSVETGGLVVSEGPVHTSVRPRLMAAAPRLLADEVLVRHELASRGGAVADELAERLLLAFSQGTEQR
;
A
#
# COMPACT_ATOMS: atom_id res chain seq x y z
N MET A 1 -0.87 39.74 -32.06
CA MET A 1 -0.90 39.32 -30.66
C MET A 1 -0.95 37.81 -30.69
N GLU A 2 0.10 37.14 -30.24
CA GLU A 2 0.01 35.70 -30.01
C GLU A 2 -0.96 35.51 -28.85
N GLU A 3 -2.12 34.91 -29.11
CA GLU A 3 -3.06 34.53 -28.05
C GLU A 3 -2.39 33.47 -27.16
N GLU A 4 -2.49 33.67 -25.85
CA GLU A 4 -1.87 32.79 -24.87
C GLU A 4 -2.65 31.46 -24.82
N ILE A 5 -2.09 30.38 -25.38
CA ILE A 5 -2.75 29.07 -25.50
C ILE A 5 -3.15 28.50 -24.13
N VAL A 6 -2.34 28.72 -23.10
CA VAL A 6 -2.63 28.37 -21.72
C VAL A 6 -2.68 29.68 -20.94
N GLY A 7 -3.87 30.12 -20.54
CA GLY A 7 -4.03 31.42 -19.88
C GLY A 7 -3.22 31.52 -18.58
N ALA A 8 -2.66 32.69 -18.31
CA ALA A 8 -1.76 32.96 -17.18
C ALA A 8 -2.24 32.42 -15.81
N ALA A 9 -3.55 32.49 -15.52
CA ALA A 9 -4.11 31.98 -14.26
C ALA A 9 -4.05 30.45 -14.13
N LEU A 10 -4.23 29.73 -15.25
CA LEU A 10 -4.05 28.28 -15.30
C LEU A 10 -2.56 27.93 -15.22
N ALA A 11 -1.72 28.67 -15.95
CA ALA A 11 -0.28 28.46 -15.95
C ALA A 11 0.34 28.64 -14.55
N ALA A 12 -0.15 29.59 -13.75
CA ALA A 12 0.37 29.88 -12.41
C ALA A 12 0.24 28.71 -11.40
N GLY A 13 -0.71 27.78 -11.62
CA GLY A 13 -0.89 26.60 -10.77
C GLY A 13 -0.28 25.31 -11.33
N LEU A 14 0.46 25.40 -12.43
CA LEU A 14 1.06 24.27 -13.14
C LEU A 14 2.58 24.39 -13.20
N ASP A 15 3.28 23.26 -13.21
CA ASP A 15 4.72 23.24 -13.45
C ASP A 15 5.03 23.70 -14.88
N ALA A 16 6.19 24.34 -15.09
CA ALA A 16 6.59 24.87 -16.39
C ALA A 16 6.55 23.82 -17.52
N SER A 17 6.96 22.58 -17.23
CA SER A 17 6.93 21.48 -18.20
C SER A 17 5.51 21.07 -18.60
N VAL A 18 4.53 21.25 -17.71
CA VAL A 18 3.11 21.01 -18.02
C VAL A 18 2.58 22.12 -18.91
N VAL A 19 2.90 23.37 -18.59
CA VAL A 19 2.48 24.54 -19.39
C VAL A 19 3.05 24.44 -20.80
N GLU A 20 4.32 24.07 -20.94
CA GLU A 20 4.98 23.86 -22.23
C GLU A 20 4.27 22.77 -23.05
N ALA A 21 4.05 21.59 -22.46
CA ALA A 21 3.40 20.47 -23.15
C ALA A 21 1.94 20.77 -23.53
N LEU A 22 1.19 21.46 -22.68
CA LEU A 22 -0.17 21.91 -22.98
C LEU A 22 -0.19 22.98 -24.06
N THR A 23 0.79 23.90 -24.07
CA THR A 23 0.94 24.95 -25.09
C THR A 23 1.23 24.33 -26.46
N GLU A 24 2.18 23.40 -26.54
CA GLU A 24 2.52 22.69 -27.77
C GLU A 24 1.33 21.88 -28.31
N THR A 25 0.68 21.12 -27.43
CA THR A 25 -0.50 20.31 -27.79
C THR A 25 -1.68 21.21 -28.22
N GLY A 26 -1.95 22.28 -27.49
CA GLY A 26 -2.99 23.25 -27.80
C GLY A 26 -2.76 23.92 -29.16
N ALA A 27 -1.52 24.30 -29.47
CA ALA A 27 -1.14 24.87 -30.77
C ALA A 27 -1.41 23.89 -31.92
N LEU A 28 -1.02 22.63 -31.74
CA LEU A 28 -1.22 21.55 -32.71
C LEU A 28 -2.72 21.32 -32.99
N HIS A 29 -3.53 21.28 -31.93
CA HIS A 29 -4.96 21.00 -32.03
C HIS A 29 -5.83 22.25 -32.25
N LYS A 30 -5.25 23.46 -32.25
CA LYS A 30 -5.96 24.75 -32.31
C LYS A 30 -6.95 24.92 -31.15
N ARG A 31 -6.43 24.73 -29.94
CA ARG A 31 -7.19 24.81 -28.69
C ARG A 31 -6.53 25.74 -27.71
N GLU A 32 -7.34 26.39 -26.91
CA GLU A 32 -6.91 27.24 -25.80
C GLU A 32 -7.53 26.76 -24.48
N TYR A 33 -6.78 26.93 -23.40
CA TYR A 33 -7.16 26.50 -22.06
C TYR A 33 -7.14 27.69 -21.10
N GLN A 34 -8.28 28.02 -20.51
CA GLN A 34 -8.41 29.03 -19.47
C GLN A 34 -8.88 28.40 -18.16
N LEU A 35 -8.40 28.92 -17.04
CA LEU A 35 -8.84 28.47 -15.72
C LEU A 35 -10.28 28.97 -15.46
N ASP A 36 -11.19 28.07 -15.08
CA ASP A 36 -12.42 28.45 -14.38
C ASP A 36 -12.12 28.49 -12.87
N ARG A 37 -11.68 27.36 -12.29
CA ARG A 37 -11.29 27.28 -10.88
C ARG A 37 -10.39 26.08 -10.57
N TRP A 38 -9.58 26.21 -9.52
CA TRP A 38 -8.83 25.11 -8.94
C TRP A 38 -9.68 24.31 -7.96
N LEU A 39 -9.57 22.98 -8.01
CA LEU A 39 -10.19 22.09 -7.04
C LEU A 39 -9.17 21.75 -5.95
N VAL A 40 -9.28 22.45 -4.82
CA VAL A 40 -8.33 22.35 -3.69
C VAL A 40 -8.70 21.28 -2.66
N ASN A 41 -9.84 20.60 -2.84
CA ASN A 41 -10.38 19.63 -1.88
C ASN A 41 -9.93 18.18 -2.14
N GLY A 42 -9.09 17.94 -3.14
CA GLY A 42 -8.55 16.62 -3.45
C GLY A 42 -7.56 16.14 -2.38
N ARG A 43 -7.65 14.86 -1.98
CA ARG A 43 -6.69 14.23 -1.05
C ARG A 43 -5.30 14.04 -1.63
N SER A 44 -5.18 14.06 -2.96
CA SER A 44 -3.90 14.02 -3.65
C SER A 44 -3.32 15.43 -3.73
N ARG A 45 -1.99 15.57 -3.61
CA ARG A 45 -1.29 16.84 -3.89
C ARG A 45 -1.28 17.20 -5.39
N ALA A 46 -2.05 16.48 -6.19
CA ALA A 46 -2.10 16.61 -7.63
C ALA A 46 -2.91 17.86 -8.00
N PRO A 47 -2.39 18.77 -8.84
CA PRO A 47 -3.18 19.86 -9.37
C PRO A 47 -4.39 19.32 -10.15
N VAL A 48 -5.59 19.75 -9.76
CA VAL A 48 -6.85 19.49 -10.46
C VAL A 48 -7.57 20.80 -10.69
N ALA A 49 -7.91 21.10 -11.95
CA ALA A 49 -8.61 22.31 -12.34
C ALA A 49 -9.87 21.98 -13.13
N VAL A 50 -10.88 22.83 -12.98
CA VAL A 50 -11.90 23.01 -14.02
C VAL A 50 -11.33 24.04 -14.99
N ALA A 51 -11.21 23.66 -16.25
CA ALA A 51 -10.70 24.51 -17.33
C ALA A 51 -11.75 24.68 -18.43
N LEU A 52 -11.80 25.88 -19.00
CA LEU A 52 -12.51 26.17 -20.24
C LEU A 52 -11.58 25.83 -21.41
N GLU A 53 -11.97 24.85 -22.21
CA GLU A 53 -11.33 24.53 -23.49
C GLU A 53 -12.11 25.22 -24.61
N MET A 54 -11.43 26.10 -25.36
CA MET A 54 -11.95 26.69 -26.59
C MET A 54 -11.34 25.95 -27.78
N ASP A 55 -12.16 25.29 -28.59
CA ASP A 55 -11.72 24.61 -29.82
C ASP A 55 -12.03 25.49 -31.04
N HIS A 56 -10.98 26.07 -31.62
CA HIS A 56 -11.09 27.00 -32.75
C HIS A 56 -11.44 26.31 -34.07
N ARG A 57 -11.35 24.99 -34.15
CA ARG A 57 -11.75 24.24 -35.36
C ARG A 57 -13.26 24.06 -35.40
N THR A 58 -13.87 23.80 -34.24
CA THR A 58 -15.32 23.59 -34.10
C THR A 58 -16.06 24.83 -33.64
N LEU A 59 -15.35 25.91 -33.28
CA LEU A 59 -15.90 27.15 -32.71
C LEU A 59 -16.76 26.88 -31.48
N SER A 60 -16.31 25.97 -30.62
CA SER A 60 -17.04 25.54 -29.43
C SER A 60 -16.21 25.70 -28.18
N THR A 61 -16.85 26.12 -27.10
CA THR A 61 -16.26 26.16 -25.76
C THR A 61 -16.90 25.10 -24.89
N GLN A 62 -16.09 24.38 -24.11
CA GLN A 62 -16.57 23.43 -23.13
C GLN A 62 -15.78 23.52 -21.82
N ARG A 63 -16.43 23.17 -20.70
CA ARG A 63 -15.74 22.93 -19.43
C ARG A 63 -15.24 21.50 -19.39
N LEU A 64 -14.04 21.30 -18.85
CA LEU A 64 -13.48 19.99 -18.58
C LEU A 64 -12.69 20.00 -17.27
N LEU A 65 -12.50 18.81 -16.70
CA LEU A 65 -11.58 18.57 -15.61
C LEU A 65 -10.20 18.26 -16.17
N LEU A 66 -9.20 19.04 -15.76
CA LEU A 66 -7.79 18.82 -16.06
C LEU A 66 -7.12 18.32 -14.79
N LYS A 67 -6.54 17.11 -14.84
CA LYS A 67 -5.83 16.48 -13.71
C LYS A 67 -4.38 16.23 -14.07
N VAL A 68 -3.47 16.67 -13.20
CA VAL A 68 -2.02 16.48 -13.30
C VAL A 68 -1.57 15.60 -12.14
N PRO A 69 -1.31 14.30 -12.35
CA PRO A 69 -0.92 13.39 -11.27
C PRO A 69 0.32 13.91 -10.51
N ALA A 70 0.29 13.78 -9.18
CA ALA A 70 1.34 14.27 -8.29
C ALA A 70 2.65 13.45 -8.33
N THR A 71 2.67 12.32 -9.03
CA THR A 71 3.83 11.43 -9.05
C THR A 71 4.96 12.03 -9.88
N ASP A 72 6.17 11.94 -9.32
CA ASP A 72 7.43 12.22 -9.99
C ASP A 72 7.56 11.37 -11.28
N ASP A 73 8.50 11.75 -12.14
CA ASP A 73 8.73 11.14 -13.46
C ASP A 73 9.28 9.69 -13.37
N THR A 74 8.54 8.77 -12.75
CA THR A 74 8.95 7.39 -12.41
C THR A 74 9.03 6.45 -13.61
N GLY A 75 9.00 6.97 -14.84
CA GLY A 75 9.00 6.16 -16.06
C GLY A 75 7.75 5.29 -16.24
N THR A 76 6.67 5.57 -15.51
CA THR A 76 5.40 4.82 -15.60
C THR A 76 4.89 4.83 -17.04
N ARG A 77 4.61 3.65 -17.58
CA ARG A 77 4.07 3.54 -18.94
C ARG A 77 2.63 4.04 -18.96
N LEU A 78 2.20 4.64 -20.07
CA LEU A 78 0.81 5.10 -20.23
C LEU A 78 -0.20 3.97 -19.95
N ILE A 79 0.11 2.75 -20.40
CA ILE A 79 -0.70 1.54 -20.20
C ILE A 79 -0.90 1.14 -18.73
N GLU A 80 -0.06 1.63 -17.83
CA GLU A 80 -0.12 1.37 -16.38
C GLU A 80 -0.72 2.55 -15.60
N SER A 81 -1.03 3.65 -16.29
CA SER A 81 -1.50 4.91 -15.69
C SER A 81 -2.95 4.83 -15.20
N GLU A 82 -3.32 5.81 -14.37
CA GLU A 82 -4.70 6.06 -13.95
C GLU A 82 -5.64 6.26 -15.16
N TYR A 83 -5.18 6.96 -16.21
CA TYR A 83 -6.01 7.24 -17.38
C TYR A 83 -6.49 5.96 -18.05
N VAL A 84 -5.62 4.96 -18.23
CA VAL A 84 -5.99 3.71 -18.90
C VAL A 84 -6.97 2.91 -18.04
N ARG A 85 -6.81 2.92 -16.72
CA ARG A 85 -7.77 2.28 -15.81
C ARG A 85 -9.15 2.95 -15.86
N HIS A 86 -9.18 4.29 -15.90
CA HIS A 86 -10.42 5.03 -16.09
C HIS A 86 -11.05 4.77 -17.47
N ARG A 87 -10.26 4.79 -18.56
CA ARG A 87 -10.73 4.48 -19.91
C ARG A 87 -11.33 3.08 -19.97
N ASN A 88 -10.65 2.07 -19.42
CA ASN A 88 -11.17 0.70 -19.34
C ASN A 88 -12.48 0.64 -18.53
N ALA A 89 -12.57 1.35 -17.41
CA ALA A 89 -13.80 1.42 -16.61
C ALA A 89 -14.99 1.91 -17.42
N TYR A 90 -14.79 2.93 -18.26
CA TYR A 90 -15.80 3.50 -19.15
C TYR A 90 -16.14 2.54 -20.31
N ASP A 91 -15.13 2.06 -21.03
CA ASP A 91 -15.31 1.26 -22.25
C ASP A 91 -15.87 -0.15 -21.96
N GLU A 92 -15.54 -0.74 -20.81
CA GLU A 92 -16.02 -2.06 -20.43
C GLU A 92 -17.43 -2.03 -19.80
N ALA A 93 -17.92 -0.87 -19.36
CA ALA A 93 -19.23 -0.73 -18.73
C ALA A 93 -20.37 -0.87 -19.74
N PRO A 94 -21.58 -1.31 -19.31
CA PRO A 94 -22.78 -1.17 -20.13
C PRO A 94 -22.97 0.30 -20.54
N ALA A 95 -23.28 0.56 -21.83
CA ALA A 95 -23.32 1.91 -22.38
C ALA A 95 -24.21 2.86 -21.57
N GLU A 96 -25.42 2.42 -21.21
CA GLU A 96 -26.35 3.19 -20.38
C GLU A 96 -25.77 3.55 -19.00
N PHE A 97 -25.01 2.64 -18.39
CA PHE A 97 -24.37 2.89 -17.09
C PHE A 97 -23.18 3.84 -17.23
N ALA A 98 -22.35 3.66 -18.27
CA ALA A 98 -21.20 4.51 -18.53
C ALA A 98 -21.61 5.96 -18.74
N GLU A 99 -22.60 6.18 -19.61
CA GLU A 99 -23.10 7.52 -19.93
C GLU A 99 -23.79 8.19 -18.74
N ALA A 100 -24.59 7.43 -17.97
CA ALA A 100 -25.34 7.99 -16.85
C ALA A 100 -24.48 8.22 -15.58
N HIS A 101 -23.50 7.34 -15.31
CA HIS A 101 -22.89 7.26 -13.98
C HIS A 101 -21.36 7.31 -13.96
N LEU A 102 -20.67 7.22 -15.10
CA LEU A 102 -19.21 7.33 -15.12
C LEU A 102 -18.78 8.66 -15.72
N THR A 103 -17.74 9.24 -15.15
CA THR A 103 -17.11 10.41 -15.76
C THR A 103 -16.44 9.97 -17.06
N ARG A 104 -16.60 10.73 -18.14
CA ARG A 104 -16.02 10.34 -19.44
C ARG A 104 -14.61 10.90 -19.58
N PRO A 105 -13.57 10.07 -19.81
CA PRO A 105 -12.26 10.59 -20.21
C PRO A 105 -12.37 11.27 -21.58
N VAL A 106 -11.98 12.55 -21.64
CA VAL A 106 -11.99 13.33 -22.88
C VAL A 106 -10.55 13.57 -23.32
N ARG A 107 -10.31 13.55 -24.63
CA ARG A 107 -8.99 13.72 -25.24
C ARG A 107 -8.00 12.60 -24.91
N GLU A 108 -6.91 12.58 -25.67
CA GLU A 108 -5.75 11.76 -25.34
C GLU A 108 -4.91 12.46 -24.27
N PRO A 109 -4.24 11.71 -23.37
CA PRO A 109 -3.38 12.30 -22.37
C PRO A 109 -2.18 13.01 -22.97
N VAL A 110 -1.82 14.16 -22.41
CA VAL A 110 -0.62 14.91 -22.82
C VAL A 110 0.56 14.42 -21.99
N ARG A 111 1.57 13.85 -22.65
CA ARG A 111 2.79 13.38 -21.99
C ARG A 111 3.62 14.57 -21.51
N VAL A 112 4.07 14.50 -20.27
CA VAL A 112 4.99 15.43 -19.62
C VAL A 112 6.17 14.60 -19.11
N GLY A 113 7.32 14.65 -19.79
CA GLY A 113 8.49 13.85 -19.41
C GLY A 113 8.38 12.34 -19.72
N LYS A 114 9.10 11.51 -18.96
CA LYS A 114 9.28 10.07 -19.24
C LYS A 114 8.13 9.18 -18.76
N GLY A 115 7.21 9.67 -17.91
CA GLY A 115 6.13 8.86 -17.32
C GLY A 115 4.99 9.62 -16.65
N ARG A 116 4.92 10.95 -16.79
CA ARG A 116 3.82 11.78 -16.26
C ARG A 116 2.90 12.23 -17.40
N PHE A 117 1.59 12.31 -17.13
CA PHE A 117 0.58 12.60 -18.14
C PHE A 117 -0.49 13.55 -17.59
N VAL A 118 -0.80 14.62 -18.32
CA VAL A 118 -2.02 15.41 -18.08
C VAL A 118 -3.20 14.66 -18.65
N THR A 119 -4.27 14.55 -17.87
CA THR A 119 -5.50 13.85 -18.26
C THR A 119 -6.66 14.82 -18.25
N PHE A 120 -7.64 14.59 -19.14
CA PHE A 120 -8.83 15.40 -19.22
C PHE A 120 -10.08 14.55 -19.07
N GLN A 121 -11.07 15.07 -18.37
CA GLN A 121 -12.34 14.39 -18.11
C GLN A 121 -13.49 15.37 -18.35
N ALA A 122 -14.64 14.86 -18.81
CA ALA A 122 -15.85 15.65 -18.89
C ALA A 122 -16.30 16.06 -17.47
N ILE A 123 -17.08 17.13 -17.37
CA ILE A 123 -17.72 17.49 -16.11
C ILE A 123 -18.81 16.45 -15.80
N ALA A 124 -18.76 15.87 -14.61
CA ALA A 124 -19.77 14.91 -14.17
C ALA A 124 -21.16 15.57 -14.15
N GLY A 125 -22.16 14.91 -14.74
CA GLY A 125 -23.54 15.39 -14.79
C GLY A 125 -23.77 16.62 -15.67
N ASP A 126 -22.80 16.98 -16.52
CA ASP A 126 -22.74 18.16 -17.40
C ASP A 126 -22.80 19.53 -16.68
N ASP A 127 -23.01 19.54 -15.36
CA ASP A 127 -23.11 20.74 -14.55
C ASP A 127 -22.57 20.51 -13.14
N ILE A 128 -21.35 21.00 -12.91
CA ILE A 128 -20.65 20.91 -11.62
C ILE A 128 -21.35 21.70 -10.51
N GLU A 129 -22.19 22.69 -10.85
CA GLU A 129 -22.89 23.53 -9.88
C GLU A 129 -24.14 22.83 -9.33
N SER A 130 -24.63 21.78 -10.03
CA SER A 130 -25.82 21.02 -9.63
C SER A 130 -25.54 19.77 -8.81
N VAL A 131 -24.26 19.41 -8.62
CA VAL A 131 -23.84 18.15 -8.00
C VAL A 131 -22.99 18.40 -6.76
N GLU A 132 -23.10 17.50 -5.78
CA GLU A 132 -22.33 17.55 -4.55
C GLU A 132 -21.76 16.18 -4.20
N VAL A 133 -20.61 16.16 -3.53
CA VAL A 133 -20.05 14.90 -3.02
C VAL A 133 -20.92 14.37 -1.89
N LEU A 134 -21.04 13.04 -1.81
CA LEU A 134 -21.81 12.38 -0.76
C LEU A 134 -21.30 12.74 0.66
N THR A 135 -20.03 13.16 0.82
CA THR A 135 -19.52 13.69 2.09
C THR A 135 -20.21 14.99 2.51
N ALA A 136 -20.56 15.87 1.58
CA ALA A 136 -21.28 17.11 1.88
C ALA A 136 -22.70 16.81 2.40
N LEU A 137 -23.38 15.86 1.77
CA LEU A 137 -24.67 15.34 2.23
C LEU A 137 -24.58 14.68 3.63
N LEU A 138 -23.52 13.90 3.87
CA LEU A 138 -23.24 13.31 5.19
C LEU A 138 -23.00 14.40 6.25
N ASN A 139 -22.26 15.46 5.92
CA ASN A 139 -22.05 16.60 6.84
C ASN A 139 -23.38 17.29 7.16
N SER A 140 -24.19 17.58 6.12
CA SER A 140 -25.47 18.27 6.26
C SER A 140 -26.47 17.49 7.11
N MET A 141 -26.65 16.19 6.83
CA MET A 141 -27.53 15.31 7.60
C MET A 141 -27.19 15.29 9.10
N LEU A 142 -25.90 15.39 9.44
CA LEU A 142 -25.44 15.38 10.83
C LEU A 142 -25.37 16.76 11.48
N GLY A 143 -25.73 17.83 10.76
CA GLY A 143 -25.62 19.21 11.26
C GLY A 143 -24.16 19.64 11.47
N THR A 144 -23.23 19.11 10.68
CA THR A 144 -21.77 19.35 10.78
C THR A 144 -21.21 20.03 9.52
N ALA A 145 -22.07 20.59 8.68
CA ALA A 145 -21.66 21.36 7.52
C ALA A 145 -20.92 22.64 7.96
N ALA A 146 -19.92 23.07 7.17
CA ALA A 146 -19.24 24.34 7.40
C ALA A 146 -20.23 25.51 7.20
N GLU A 147 -19.99 26.64 7.87
CA GLU A 147 -20.86 27.84 7.76
C GLU A 147 -21.00 28.34 6.32
N ASP A 148 -19.98 28.13 5.48
CA ASP A 148 -19.96 28.53 4.06
C ASP A 148 -20.46 27.43 3.10
N ALA A 149 -20.89 26.27 3.61
CA ALA A 149 -21.39 25.19 2.77
C ALA A 149 -22.81 25.46 2.26
N THR A 150 -23.09 25.06 1.02
CA THR A 150 -24.44 25.13 0.45
C THR A 150 -25.43 24.41 1.36
N GLU A 151 -26.52 25.08 1.74
CA GLU A 151 -27.54 24.53 2.63
C GLU A 151 -28.36 23.47 1.86
N ILE A 152 -27.92 22.22 1.93
CA ILE A 152 -28.57 21.10 1.25
C ILE A 152 -29.40 20.32 2.28
N ALA A 153 -30.73 20.36 2.16
CA ALA A 153 -31.58 19.55 3.02
C ALA A 153 -31.34 18.04 2.74
N CYS A 154 -30.84 17.30 3.73
CA CYS A 154 -30.60 15.87 3.62
C CYS A 154 -30.96 15.20 4.96
N THR A 155 -31.97 14.32 4.94
CA THR A 155 -32.35 13.52 6.11
C THR A 155 -31.54 12.22 6.19
N ALA A 156 -31.63 11.52 7.34
CA ALA A 156 -31.05 10.19 7.49
C ALA A 156 -31.58 9.19 6.44
N GLY A 157 -32.88 9.26 6.15
CA GLY A 157 -33.53 8.44 5.13
C GLY A 157 -33.00 8.74 3.74
N ASP A 158 -32.88 10.02 3.38
CA ASP A 158 -32.35 10.43 2.06
C ASP A 158 -30.92 9.94 1.87
N PHE A 159 -30.05 10.14 2.86
CA PHE A 159 -28.65 9.71 2.79
C PHE A 159 -28.52 8.19 2.65
N ALA A 160 -29.31 7.43 3.43
CA ALA A 160 -29.35 5.98 3.34
C ALA A 160 -29.88 5.50 1.98
N GLU A 161 -30.91 6.15 1.43
CA GLU A 161 -31.47 5.85 0.10
C GLU A 161 -30.45 6.11 -1.00
N ILE A 162 -29.74 7.24 -0.96
CA ILE A 162 -28.67 7.58 -1.91
C ILE A 162 -27.57 6.52 -1.88
N CYS A 163 -27.06 6.18 -0.70
CA CYS A 163 -26.05 5.13 -0.54
C CYS A 163 -26.53 3.78 -1.09
N GLY A 164 -27.78 3.41 -0.77
CA GLY A 164 -28.40 2.18 -1.28
C GLY A 164 -28.55 2.18 -2.80
N THR A 165 -28.91 3.32 -3.40
CA THR A 165 -29.05 3.48 -4.85
C THR A 165 -27.71 3.43 -5.57
N VAL A 166 -26.66 4.05 -5.02
CA VAL A 166 -25.29 3.94 -5.53
C VAL A 166 -24.81 2.49 -5.51
N VAL A 167 -24.94 1.80 -4.37
CA VAL A 167 -24.52 0.39 -4.26
C VAL A 167 -25.35 -0.51 -5.18
N ARG A 168 -26.66 -0.27 -5.30
CA ARG A 168 -27.52 -0.99 -6.26
C ARG A 168 -27.07 -0.74 -7.70
N GLY A 169 -26.71 0.49 -8.06
CA GLY A 169 -26.19 0.83 -9.39
C GLY A 169 -24.89 0.10 -9.70
N VAL A 170 -23.94 0.10 -8.76
CA VAL A 170 -22.65 -0.60 -8.90
C VAL A 170 -22.83 -2.13 -8.98
N LEU A 171 -23.71 -2.72 -8.16
CA LEU A 171 -23.92 -4.16 -8.16
C LEU A 171 -24.77 -4.64 -9.35
N HIS A 172 -25.87 -3.94 -9.66
CA HIS A 172 -26.86 -4.40 -10.61
C HIS A 172 -26.66 -3.78 -12.00
N SER A 173 -26.67 -2.44 -12.10
CA SER A 173 -26.63 -1.76 -13.39
C SER A 173 -25.26 -1.86 -14.07
N TRP A 174 -24.17 -1.77 -13.32
CA TRP A 174 -22.81 -1.88 -13.87
C TRP A 174 -22.38 -3.32 -14.18
N ASN A 175 -22.84 -4.27 -13.37
CA ASN A 175 -22.35 -5.65 -13.37
C ASN A 175 -23.36 -6.69 -13.85
N GLY A 176 -24.64 -6.36 -13.92
CA GLY A 176 -25.70 -7.30 -14.28
C GLY A 176 -25.86 -8.39 -13.22
N ARG A 177 -25.99 -9.65 -13.66
CA ARG A 177 -26.18 -10.80 -12.76
C ARG A 177 -24.89 -11.18 -12.04
N PRO A 178 -24.96 -11.66 -10.79
CA PRO A 178 -23.79 -12.11 -10.05
C PRO A 178 -23.07 -13.25 -10.78
N ARG A 179 -21.75 -13.12 -10.89
CA ARG A 179 -20.86 -14.14 -11.48
C ARG A 179 -19.75 -14.52 -10.51
N THR A 180 -19.22 -15.72 -10.68
CA THR A 180 -18.02 -16.19 -9.97
C THR A 180 -16.85 -16.24 -10.94
N ARG A 181 -15.65 -16.05 -10.41
CA ARG A 181 -14.42 -16.24 -11.18
C ARG A 181 -14.19 -17.75 -11.43
N PRO A 182 -13.78 -18.17 -12.65
CA PRO A 182 -13.45 -19.58 -12.91
C PRO A 182 -12.31 -20.10 -12.04
N GLN A 183 -11.26 -19.29 -11.90
CA GLN A 183 -10.14 -19.55 -10.98
C GLN A 183 -10.50 -19.03 -9.60
N ALA A 184 -10.35 -19.90 -8.60
CA ALA A 184 -10.65 -19.55 -7.23
C ALA A 184 -9.41 -18.95 -6.55
N PHE A 185 -9.64 -18.06 -5.59
CA PHE A 185 -8.59 -17.44 -4.79
C PHE A 185 -8.29 -18.28 -3.55
N THR A 186 -7.10 -18.16 -2.99
CA THR A 186 -6.87 -18.46 -1.58
C THR A 186 -7.45 -17.31 -0.72
N VAL A 187 -7.62 -17.52 0.60
CA VAL A 187 -8.05 -16.45 1.51
C VAL A 187 -7.02 -15.32 1.54
N ALA A 188 -5.74 -15.67 1.54
CA ALA A 188 -4.63 -14.72 1.49
C ALA A 188 -4.67 -13.89 0.19
N GLU A 189 -4.85 -14.54 -0.96
CA GLU A 189 -5.01 -13.85 -2.25
C GLU A 189 -6.22 -12.90 -2.24
N PHE A 190 -7.37 -13.35 -1.73
CA PHE A 190 -8.57 -12.51 -1.65
C PHE A 190 -8.38 -11.29 -0.74
N LEU A 191 -7.72 -11.45 0.41
CA LEU A 191 -7.34 -10.34 1.28
C LEU A 191 -6.31 -9.42 0.61
N GLY A 192 -5.37 -9.99 -0.15
CA GLY A 192 -4.40 -9.27 -0.96
C GLY A 192 -5.03 -8.32 -1.98
N LEU A 193 -6.22 -8.64 -2.52
CA LEU A 193 -6.98 -7.73 -3.40
C LEU A 193 -7.46 -6.44 -2.70
N HIS A 194 -7.44 -6.41 -1.37
CA HIS A 194 -7.84 -5.23 -0.57
C HIS A 194 -6.61 -4.47 -0.07
N ILE A 195 -5.65 -5.18 0.52
CA ILE A 195 -4.49 -4.55 1.16
C ILE A 195 -3.28 -4.44 0.25
N GLN A 196 -3.28 -5.05 -0.94
CA GLN A 196 -2.20 -4.98 -1.93
C GLN A 196 -0.81 -5.21 -1.28
N HIS A 197 0.15 -4.34 -1.54
CA HIS A 197 1.52 -4.40 -1.02
C HIS A 197 1.67 -3.80 0.39
N GLN A 198 0.58 -3.51 1.12
CA GLN A 198 0.67 -2.78 2.39
C GLN A 198 1.36 -3.56 3.52
N LEU A 199 1.46 -4.89 3.42
CA LEU A 199 2.20 -5.75 4.34
C LEU A 199 3.69 -5.91 3.97
N GLU A 200 4.05 -5.57 2.73
CA GLU A 200 5.43 -5.65 2.25
C GLU A 200 6.30 -4.53 2.84
N PRO A 201 7.64 -4.67 2.89
CA PRO A 201 8.53 -3.61 3.34
C PRO A 201 8.26 -2.26 2.64
N GLY A 202 8.10 -1.20 3.43
CA GLY A 202 7.69 0.14 2.96
C GLY A 202 6.17 0.35 2.86
N GLY A 203 5.37 -0.70 2.99
CA GLY A 203 3.93 -0.64 3.16
C GLY A 203 3.53 -0.10 4.54
N ARG A 204 2.36 0.55 4.63
CA ARG A 204 1.92 1.25 5.86
C ARG A 204 1.57 0.30 7.00
N LEU A 205 1.29 -0.96 6.71
CA LEU A 205 0.93 -1.97 7.70
C LEU A 205 2.10 -2.88 8.08
N HIS A 206 3.23 -2.79 7.38
CA HIS A 206 4.37 -3.68 7.57
C HIS A 206 4.86 -3.72 9.02
N ALA A 207 5.13 -2.56 9.63
CA ALA A 207 5.60 -2.52 11.02
C ALA A 207 4.61 -3.19 11.99
N LEU A 208 3.31 -2.94 11.80
CA LEU A 208 2.26 -3.49 12.66
C LEU A 208 2.05 -4.99 12.42
N SER A 209 2.18 -5.48 11.19
CA SER A 209 2.14 -6.92 10.91
C SER A 209 3.35 -7.64 11.49
N MET A 210 4.51 -6.97 11.57
CA MET A 210 5.71 -7.52 12.21
C MET A 210 5.65 -7.49 13.73
N GLU A 211 4.85 -6.61 14.35
CA GLU A 211 4.54 -6.61 15.78
C GLU A 211 3.63 -7.80 16.16
N HIS A 212 2.70 -8.15 15.26
CA HIS A 212 1.75 -9.24 15.46
C HIS A 212 2.05 -10.43 14.54
N ARG A 213 3.00 -11.31 14.95
CA ARG A 213 3.45 -12.45 14.13
C ARG A 213 2.71 -13.77 14.37
N GLY A 214 1.95 -13.88 15.45
CA GLY A 214 1.24 -15.12 15.80
C GLY A 214 -0.04 -15.32 14.99
N ASP A 215 -0.51 -16.57 14.90
CA ASP A 215 -1.82 -16.91 14.27
C ASP A 215 -3.00 -16.24 14.98
N ARG A 216 -2.82 -15.89 16.26
CA ARG A 216 -3.77 -15.15 17.07
C ARG A 216 -3.16 -13.86 17.56
N ILE A 217 -4.01 -12.86 17.76
CA ILE A 217 -3.66 -11.54 18.26
C ILE A 217 -4.44 -11.26 19.54
N GLU A 218 -3.75 -10.77 20.56
CA GLU A 218 -4.35 -10.21 21.77
C GLU A 218 -4.62 -8.73 21.54
N ILE A 219 -5.88 -8.31 21.72
CA ILE A 219 -6.29 -6.92 21.52
C ILE A 219 -7.06 -6.46 22.75
N ALA A 220 -6.72 -5.27 23.26
CA ALA A 220 -7.40 -4.67 24.40
C ALA A 220 -8.91 -4.54 24.13
N GLY A 221 -9.74 -4.94 25.10
CA GLY A 221 -11.20 -4.95 24.99
C GLY A 221 -11.79 -6.25 24.44
N GLU A 222 -10.98 -7.20 23.96
CA GLU A 222 -11.44 -8.53 23.56
C GLU A 222 -11.32 -9.54 24.71
N VAL A 223 -12.33 -10.42 24.84
CA VAL A 223 -12.39 -11.41 25.93
C VAL A 223 -11.41 -12.58 25.72
N ARG A 224 -10.97 -12.79 24.48
CA ARG A 224 -10.03 -13.86 24.10
C ARG A 224 -9.15 -13.41 22.93
N PRO A 225 -7.99 -14.07 22.72
CA PRO A 225 -7.22 -13.87 21.49
C PRO A 225 -8.06 -14.20 20.24
N LEU A 226 -8.07 -13.27 19.29
CA LEU A 226 -8.77 -13.39 18.02
C LEU A 226 -7.82 -13.88 16.93
N VAL A 227 -8.35 -14.33 15.80
CA VAL A 227 -7.53 -14.61 14.60
C VAL A 227 -6.79 -13.34 14.20
N ASN A 228 -5.47 -13.47 13.99
CA ASN A 228 -4.65 -12.37 13.51
C ASN A 228 -4.92 -12.11 12.01
N PRO A 229 -5.48 -10.95 11.63
CA PRO A 229 -5.81 -10.67 10.24
C PRO A 229 -4.56 -10.52 9.36
N PHE A 230 -3.42 -10.09 9.91
CA PHE A 230 -2.15 -10.01 9.18
C PHE A 230 -1.60 -11.40 8.86
N ALA A 231 -1.63 -12.30 9.85
CA ALA A 231 -1.22 -13.69 9.66
C ALA A 231 -2.09 -14.38 8.60
N LEU A 232 -3.41 -14.19 8.66
CA LEU A 232 -4.34 -14.75 7.67
C LEU A 232 -4.09 -14.20 6.26
N ALA A 233 -3.85 -12.89 6.12
CA ALA A 233 -3.51 -12.26 4.85
C ALA A 233 -2.12 -12.69 4.33
N GLY A 234 -1.17 -12.97 5.22
CA GLY A 234 0.15 -13.50 4.91
C GLY A 234 0.18 -15.01 4.62
N GLY A 235 -0.97 -15.68 4.58
CA GLY A 235 -1.07 -17.10 4.24
C GLY A 235 -1.06 -18.07 5.42
N ALA A 236 -0.86 -17.60 6.66
CA ALA A 236 -0.85 -18.44 7.85
C ALA A 236 -2.25 -18.95 8.26
N LEU A 237 -2.31 -19.84 9.26
CA LEU A 237 -3.41 -20.76 9.57
C LEU A 237 -3.80 -21.62 8.36
N PHE A 238 -4.61 -21.06 7.47
CA PHE A 238 -5.09 -21.65 6.23
C PHE A 238 -5.24 -20.62 5.11
N GLY A 239 -4.67 -19.42 5.29
CA GLY A 239 -4.77 -18.32 4.33
C GLY A 239 -4.38 -18.75 2.91
N ASP A 240 -3.32 -19.56 2.79
CA ASP A 240 -2.76 -20.11 1.56
C ASP A 240 -3.48 -21.34 1.00
N ARG A 241 -4.22 -22.07 1.83
CA ARG A 241 -4.85 -23.36 1.47
C ARG A 241 -6.33 -23.24 1.21
N ARG A 242 -6.99 -22.30 1.89
CA ARG A 242 -8.44 -22.21 1.88
C ARG A 242 -8.90 -21.46 0.64
N ILE A 243 -9.70 -22.15 -0.16
CA ILE A 243 -10.20 -21.60 -1.41
C ILE A 243 -11.49 -20.79 -1.22
N VAL A 244 -11.53 -19.62 -1.86
CA VAL A 244 -12.64 -18.68 -1.97
C VAL A 244 -12.99 -18.55 -3.46
N ARG A 245 -14.17 -19.04 -3.84
CA ARG A 245 -14.74 -18.77 -5.18
C ARG A 245 -15.30 -17.36 -5.20
N GLY A 246 -14.46 -16.39 -5.58
CA GLY A 246 -14.79 -14.97 -5.55
C GLY A 246 -16.01 -14.61 -6.42
N LEU A 247 -16.93 -13.86 -5.84
CA LEU A 247 -17.93 -13.08 -6.57
C LEU A 247 -17.17 -11.87 -7.14
N VAL A 248 -17.04 -11.82 -8.45
CA VAL A 248 -16.19 -10.83 -9.13
C VAL A 248 -16.96 -10.03 -10.16
N GLY A 249 -16.49 -8.82 -10.40
CA GLY A 249 -17.04 -7.94 -11.40
C GLY A 249 -16.23 -6.65 -11.51
N ARG A 250 -16.79 -5.71 -12.26
CA ARG A 250 -16.28 -4.35 -12.39
C ARG A 250 -16.43 -3.67 -11.04
N THR A 251 -15.33 -3.20 -10.49
CA THR A 251 -15.28 -2.52 -9.20
C THR A 251 -14.55 -1.20 -9.35
N HIS A 252 -14.98 -0.21 -8.59
CA HIS A 252 -14.30 1.08 -8.48
C HIS A 252 -12.96 0.94 -7.75
N GLY A 253 -12.89 0.06 -6.74
CA GLY A 253 -11.67 -0.21 -5.97
C GLY A 253 -11.37 0.80 -4.85
N ASP A 254 -12.00 1.97 -4.87
CA ASP A 254 -11.91 3.00 -3.83
C ASP A 254 -13.24 3.76 -3.70
N LEU A 255 -14.36 3.03 -3.74
CA LEU A 255 -15.68 3.63 -3.61
C LEU A 255 -15.83 4.25 -2.21
N HIS A 256 -15.94 5.56 -2.15
CA HIS A 256 -16.12 6.31 -0.91
C HIS A 256 -16.91 7.60 -1.13
N THR A 257 -17.36 8.26 -0.07
CA THR A 257 -18.28 9.41 -0.17
C THR A 257 -17.70 10.63 -0.89
N ASP A 258 -16.37 10.76 -1.00
CA ASP A 258 -15.73 11.81 -1.80
C ASP A 258 -15.60 11.44 -3.30
N ASN A 259 -15.88 10.19 -3.70
CA ASN A 259 -15.79 9.69 -5.09
C ASN A 259 -17.18 9.47 -5.71
N VAL A 260 -18.23 9.92 -5.02
CA VAL A 260 -19.62 9.84 -5.47
C VAL A 260 -20.19 11.24 -5.46
N LEU A 261 -20.52 11.74 -6.65
CA LEU A 261 -21.27 12.99 -6.83
C LEU A 261 -22.75 12.64 -7.00
N VAL A 262 -23.62 13.47 -6.46
CA VAL A 262 -25.08 13.31 -6.53
C VAL A 262 -25.68 14.65 -6.93
N ARG A 263 -26.65 14.64 -7.85
CA ARG A 263 -27.40 15.84 -8.19
C ARG A 263 -28.21 16.31 -6.97
N VAL A 264 -28.01 17.57 -6.57
CA VAL A 264 -28.69 18.21 -5.44
C VAL A 264 -29.57 19.40 -5.85
N HIS A 265 -29.40 19.89 -7.08
CA HIS A 265 -30.21 20.97 -7.64
C HIS A 265 -30.97 20.53 -8.91
N PRO A 266 -32.27 20.90 -9.05
CA PRO A 266 -33.07 21.69 -8.11
C PRO A 266 -33.51 20.95 -6.84
N ALA A 267 -33.35 19.63 -6.81
CA ALA A 267 -33.59 18.79 -5.64
C ALA A 267 -32.60 17.61 -5.63
N VAL A 268 -32.45 16.96 -4.47
CA VAL A 268 -31.65 15.74 -4.33
C VAL A 268 -32.26 14.61 -5.15
N ASP A 269 -31.47 14.05 -6.07
CA ASP A 269 -31.85 12.91 -6.90
C ASP A 269 -30.81 11.79 -6.72
N ALA A 270 -31.19 10.77 -5.95
CA ALA A 270 -30.37 9.61 -5.66
C ALA A 270 -30.00 8.79 -6.91
N ALA A 271 -30.83 8.81 -7.95
CA ALA A 271 -30.57 8.07 -9.18
C ALA A 271 -29.56 8.82 -10.08
N ALA A 272 -29.53 10.15 -10.03
CA ALA A 272 -28.57 10.97 -10.76
C ALA A 272 -27.22 11.10 -10.01
N PHE A 273 -26.57 9.95 -9.79
CA PHE A 273 -25.22 9.89 -9.21
C PHE A 273 -24.14 9.68 -10.28
N HIS A 274 -22.93 10.17 -10.00
CA HIS A 274 -21.74 9.98 -10.83
C HIS A 274 -20.56 9.47 -9.98
N LEU A 275 -19.85 8.47 -10.52
CA LEU A 275 -18.61 7.94 -9.99
C LEU A 275 -17.43 8.68 -10.62
N ILE A 276 -16.53 9.17 -9.76
CA ILE A 276 -15.31 9.88 -10.14
C ILE A 276 -14.08 9.15 -9.57
N ASP A 277 -12.89 9.45 -10.10
CA ASP A 277 -11.61 8.85 -9.66
C ASP A 277 -11.55 7.30 -9.78
N LEU A 278 -11.62 6.81 -11.02
CA LEU A 278 -11.55 5.38 -11.35
C LEU A 278 -10.10 4.85 -11.44
N ALA A 279 -9.16 5.44 -10.70
CA ALA A 279 -7.74 5.07 -10.71
C ALA A 279 -7.45 3.66 -10.20
N LEU A 280 -8.36 3.12 -9.38
CA LEU A 280 -8.27 1.78 -8.79
C LEU A 280 -9.28 0.79 -9.40
N TYR A 281 -9.82 1.13 -10.58
CA TYR A 281 -10.73 0.25 -11.31
C TYR A 281 -10.12 -1.14 -11.54
N GLU A 282 -10.93 -2.16 -11.27
CA GLU A 282 -10.62 -3.55 -11.61
C GLU A 282 -11.81 -4.22 -12.29
N PRO A 283 -11.62 -4.88 -13.45
CA PRO A 283 -12.68 -5.53 -14.21
C PRO A 283 -13.18 -6.86 -13.59
N GLU A 284 -12.34 -7.47 -12.73
CA GLU A 284 -12.66 -8.68 -11.97
C GLU A 284 -12.35 -8.54 -10.47
N GLY A 285 -12.60 -7.35 -9.91
CA GLY A 285 -12.42 -7.10 -8.48
C GLY A 285 -13.48 -7.77 -7.61
N PRO A 286 -13.24 -7.93 -6.29
CA PRO A 286 -14.21 -8.51 -5.37
C PRO A 286 -15.47 -7.63 -5.23
N MET A 287 -16.64 -8.17 -5.54
CA MET A 287 -17.91 -7.40 -5.52
C MET A 287 -18.32 -6.92 -4.12
N THR A 288 -17.74 -7.51 -3.07
CA THR A 288 -17.95 -7.11 -1.67
C THR A 288 -17.03 -5.97 -1.24
N ARG A 289 -16.02 -5.60 -2.04
CA ARG A 289 -15.02 -4.57 -1.69
C ARG A 289 -15.63 -3.18 -1.63
N ASP A 290 -16.26 -2.74 -2.71
CA ASP A 290 -16.78 -1.36 -2.81
C ASP A 290 -17.84 -1.04 -1.74
N PRO A 291 -18.84 -1.92 -1.47
CA PRO A 291 -19.80 -1.67 -0.38
C PRO A 291 -19.15 -1.66 1.01
N ALA A 292 -18.20 -2.56 1.28
CA ALA A 292 -17.48 -2.59 2.55
C ALA A 292 -16.62 -1.34 2.72
N HIS A 293 -15.93 -0.91 1.66
CA HIS A 293 -15.09 0.27 1.68
C HIS A 293 -15.91 1.55 1.90
N LEU A 294 -17.05 1.71 1.20
CA LEU A 294 -17.96 2.84 1.38
C LEU A 294 -18.47 2.93 2.83
N LEU A 295 -18.94 1.82 3.38
CA LEU A 295 -19.42 1.77 4.77
C LEU A 295 -18.31 2.17 5.75
N LEU A 296 -17.14 1.54 5.67
CA LEU A 296 -16.03 1.85 6.58
C LEU A 296 -15.51 3.28 6.41
N TYR A 297 -15.62 3.85 5.21
CA TYR A 297 -15.30 5.25 4.99
C TYR A 297 -16.24 6.20 5.72
N ILE A 298 -17.56 5.97 5.61
CA ILE A 298 -18.58 6.74 6.32
C ILE A 298 -18.33 6.66 7.83
N LEU A 299 -18.07 5.44 8.34
CA LEU A 299 -17.77 5.22 9.76
C LEU A 299 -16.51 5.98 10.18
N ALA A 300 -15.41 5.84 9.44
CA ALA A 300 -14.13 6.50 9.75
C ALA A 300 -14.26 8.03 9.87
N ARG A 301 -15.19 8.65 9.12
CA ARG A 301 -15.42 10.10 9.15
C ARG A 301 -16.32 10.55 10.30
N ARG A 302 -17.04 9.64 10.96
CA ARG A 302 -18.10 9.92 11.93
C ARG A 302 -18.01 9.17 13.24
N MET A 303 -16.88 8.53 13.50
CA MET A 303 -16.62 7.87 14.79
C MET A 303 -16.79 8.86 15.96
N ASP A 304 -16.44 10.12 15.77
CA ASP A 304 -16.61 11.23 16.72
C ASP A 304 -18.05 11.47 17.15
N THR A 305 -19.04 11.16 16.30
CA THR A 305 -20.47 11.27 16.65
C THR A 305 -21.00 10.12 17.50
N LEU A 306 -20.17 9.10 17.79
CA LEU A 306 -20.57 7.88 18.48
C LEU A 306 -19.95 7.79 19.88
N SER A 307 -20.79 7.48 20.87
CA SER A 307 -20.33 7.11 22.22
C SER A 307 -19.53 5.80 22.22
N ALA A 308 -18.71 5.57 23.25
CA ALA A 308 -17.94 4.33 23.38
C ALA A 308 -18.83 3.06 23.34
N MET A 309 -20.02 3.11 23.94
CA MET A 309 -21.00 2.01 23.91
C MET A 309 -21.52 1.76 22.49
N GLN A 310 -21.81 2.82 21.72
CA GLN A 310 -22.24 2.71 20.33
C GLN A 310 -21.11 2.18 19.44
N ARG A 311 -19.87 2.64 19.65
CA ARG A 311 -18.69 2.13 18.93
C ARG A 311 -18.48 0.63 19.18
N GLU A 312 -18.70 0.15 20.41
CA GLU A 312 -18.63 -1.27 20.72
C GLU A 312 -19.75 -2.05 20.03
N GLY A 313 -21.01 -1.60 20.14
CA GLY A 313 -22.16 -2.24 19.48
C GLY A 313 -22.06 -2.25 17.95
N LEU A 314 -21.35 -1.27 17.37
CA LEU A 314 -21.14 -1.15 15.94
C LEU A 314 -20.25 -2.28 15.39
N LEU A 315 -19.28 -2.79 16.16
CA LEU A 315 -18.44 -3.92 15.74
C LEU A 315 -19.30 -5.14 15.41
N ASP A 316 -20.20 -5.50 16.31
CA ASP A 316 -21.06 -6.67 16.16
C ASP A 316 -22.07 -6.47 15.02
N TYR A 317 -22.64 -5.26 14.94
CA TYR A 317 -23.64 -4.93 13.93
C TYR A 317 -23.07 -4.93 12.49
N VAL A 318 -21.85 -4.41 12.29
CA VAL A 318 -21.20 -4.43 10.98
C VAL A 318 -20.83 -5.87 10.58
N ILE A 319 -20.40 -6.70 11.52
CA ILE A 319 -20.02 -8.10 11.24
C ILE A 319 -21.24 -8.96 10.90
N ALA A 320 -22.34 -8.80 11.65
CA ALA A 320 -23.54 -9.62 11.52
C ALA A 320 -24.82 -8.76 11.56
N PRO A 321 -25.12 -8.01 10.49
CA PRO A 321 -26.29 -7.11 10.48
C PRO A 321 -27.61 -7.88 10.58
N ASP A 322 -27.66 -9.11 10.04
CA ASP A 322 -28.81 -10.02 10.08
C ASP A 322 -29.21 -10.41 11.52
N GLU A 323 -28.33 -10.27 12.51
CA GLU A 323 -28.56 -10.69 13.91
C GLU A 323 -29.33 -9.62 14.74
N HIS A 324 -29.80 -8.52 14.11
CA HIS A 324 -30.73 -7.50 14.66
C HIS A 324 -30.46 -7.08 16.10
N LEU A 325 -29.34 -6.36 16.33
CA LEU A 325 -29.03 -5.76 17.64
C LEU A 325 -29.86 -4.49 17.87
N VAL A 326 -31.12 -4.67 18.29
CA VAL A 326 -32.07 -3.57 18.51
C VAL A 326 -31.59 -2.63 19.64
N GLY A 327 -31.67 -1.31 19.39
CA GLY A 327 -31.60 -0.27 20.43
C GLY A 327 -30.21 0.20 20.86
N ARG A 328 -29.13 -0.18 20.15
CA ARG A 328 -27.74 0.20 20.53
C ARG A 328 -27.04 1.19 19.60
N LEU A 329 -27.60 1.49 18.43
CA LEU A 329 -27.00 2.37 17.43
C LEU A 329 -27.93 3.53 17.07
N PRO A 330 -27.38 4.69 16.65
CA PRO A 330 -28.18 5.76 16.05
C PRO A 330 -29.01 5.27 14.87
N ASN A 331 -30.25 5.76 14.74
CA ASN A 331 -31.18 5.34 13.68
C ASN A 331 -30.60 5.51 12.27
N TRP A 332 -29.87 6.60 12.02
CA TRP A 332 -29.27 6.85 10.71
C TRP A 332 -28.27 5.76 10.29
N LEU A 333 -27.52 5.18 11.23
CA LEU A 333 -26.60 4.06 10.95
C LEU A 333 -27.35 2.77 10.66
N VAL A 334 -28.42 2.51 11.41
CA VAL A 334 -29.29 1.35 11.19
C VAL A 334 -29.93 1.45 9.81
N GLU A 335 -30.47 2.62 9.45
CA GLU A 335 -31.07 2.88 8.13
C GLU A 335 -30.04 2.70 7.01
N LEU A 336 -28.85 3.28 7.15
CA LEU A 336 -27.75 3.15 6.18
C LEU A 336 -27.39 1.68 5.94
N ILE A 337 -27.04 0.94 7.00
CA ILE A 337 -26.60 -0.45 6.89
C ILE A 337 -27.72 -1.33 6.34
N THR A 338 -28.96 -1.12 6.80
CA THR A 338 -30.13 -1.83 6.26
C THR A 338 -30.38 -1.53 4.78
N CYS A 339 -30.11 -0.31 4.32
CA CYS A 339 -30.27 0.06 2.92
C CYS A 339 -29.20 -0.60 2.03
N LEU A 340 -27.93 -0.56 2.48
CA LEU A 340 -26.83 -1.28 1.83
C LEU A 340 -27.11 -2.79 1.79
N ASP A 341 -27.67 -3.33 2.88
CA ASP A 341 -27.97 -4.75 2.98
C ASP A 341 -29.09 -5.19 2.03
N ARG A 342 -30.14 -4.38 1.92
CA ARG A 342 -31.20 -4.59 0.92
C ARG A 342 -30.68 -4.54 -0.51
N ALA A 343 -29.74 -3.64 -0.82
CA ALA A 343 -29.14 -3.56 -2.15
C ALA A 343 -28.40 -4.85 -2.53
N PHE A 344 -27.66 -5.47 -1.59
CA PHE A 344 -27.01 -6.75 -1.87
C PHE A 344 -28.02 -7.90 -1.99
N LEU A 345 -29.01 -7.96 -1.10
CA LEU A 345 -30.00 -9.06 -1.08
C LEU A 345 -30.77 -9.10 -2.40
N GLY A 346 -31.18 -7.94 -2.91
CA GLY A 346 -31.84 -7.82 -4.19
C GLY A 346 -30.96 -8.26 -5.38
N TRP A 347 -29.66 -7.92 -5.36
CA TRP A 347 -28.74 -8.35 -6.42
C TRP A 347 -28.52 -9.88 -6.45
N LEU A 348 -28.56 -10.54 -5.29
CA LEU A 348 -28.35 -11.98 -5.17
C LEU A 348 -29.64 -12.80 -5.26
N GLU A 349 -30.81 -12.16 -5.37
CA GLU A 349 -32.10 -12.84 -5.44
C GLU A 349 -32.13 -13.87 -6.58
N GLY A 350 -32.60 -15.08 -6.28
CA GLY A 350 -32.66 -16.19 -7.25
C GLY A 350 -31.31 -16.84 -7.62
N SER A 351 -30.16 -16.30 -7.19
CA SER A 351 -28.84 -16.83 -7.56
C SER A 351 -28.34 -18.00 -6.68
N GLY A 352 -28.84 -18.12 -5.46
CA GLY A 352 -28.32 -19.06 -4.46
C GLY A 352 -26.94 -18.70 -3.89
N LEU A 353 -26.38 -17.52 -4.22
CA LEU A 353 -25.02 -17.13 -3.87
C LEU A 353 -24.90 -16.35 -2.54
N GLN A 354 -26.00 -16.15 -1.81
CA GLN A 354 -26.00 -15.46 -0.51
C GLN A 354 -25.00 -16.04 0.52
N PRO A 355 -24.81 -17.38 0.65
CA PRO A 355 -23.80 -17.91 1.56
C PRO A 355 -22.35 -17.60 1.14
N ALA A 356 -22.09 -17.43 -0.16
CA ALA A 356 -20.78 -17.01 -0.66
C ALA A 356 -20.53 -15.54 -0.36
N TRP A 357 -21.55 -14.69 -0.57
CA TRP A 357 -21.51 -13.28 -0.22
C TRP A 357 -21.22 -13.04 1.26
N ARG A 358 -21.96 -13.68 2.17
CA ARG A 358 -21.75 -13.54 3.63
C ARG A 358 -20.31 -13.82 4.05
N ARG A 359 -19.69 -14.85 3.46
CA ARG A 359 -18.29 -15.21 3.69
C ARG A 359 -17.32 -14.16 3.14
N GLN A 360 -17.51 -13.74 1.89
CA GLN A 360 -16.62 -12.77 1.22
C GLN A 360 -16.75 -11.36 1.80
N ARG A 361 -17.93 -10.99 2.30
CA ARG A 361 -18.17 -9.73 3.02
C ARG A 361 -17.32 -9.64 4.27
N LEU A 362 -17.19 -10.72 5.06
CA LEU A 362 -16.31 -10.74 6.23
C LEU A 362 -14.84 -10.56 5.86
N LEU A 363 -14.38 -11.23 4.80
CA LEU A 363 -13.01 -11.03 4.30
C LEU A 363 -12.78 -9.61 3.78
N SER A 364 -13.76 -9.02 3.10
CA SER A 364 -13.67 -7.65 2.59
C SER A 364 -13.71 -6.63 3.73
N LEU A 365 -14.52 -6.87 4.76
CA LEU A 365 -14.49 -6.09 6.00
C LEU A 365 -13.13 -6.17 6.68
N ALA A 366 -12.53 -7.36 6.79
CA ALA A 366 -11.20 -7.51 7.35
C ALA A 366 -10.12 -6.78 6.52
N GLY A 367 -10.14 -6.94 5.19
CA GLY A 367 -9.22 -6.28 4.26
C GLY A 367 -9.36 -4.76 4.28
N CYS A 368 -10.58 -4.24 4.17
CA CYS A 368 -10.84 -2.81 4.23
C CYS A 368 -10.48 -2.23 5.61
N ALA A 369 -10.83 -2.89 6.72
CA ALA A 369 -10.50 -2.42 8.06
C ALA A 369 -8.97 -2.33 8.27
N MET A 370 -8.19 -3.31 7.79
CA MET A 370 -6.73 -3.21 7.75
C MET A 370 -6.25 -2.01 6.91
N LEU A 371 -6.88 -1.77 5.76
CA LEU A 371 -6.52 -0.63 4.92
C LEU A 371 -6.80 0.72 5.63
N PHE A 372 -7.91 0.84 6.37
CA PHE A 372 -8.20 2.02 7.21
C PHE A 372 -7.25 2.15 8.41
N LEU A 373 -6.84 1.03 9.02
CA LEU A 373 -5.85 1.01 10.09
C LEU A 373 -4.50 1.62 9.65
N GLY A 374 -4.08 1.34 8.42
CA GLY A 374 -2.83 1.87 7.84
C GLY A 374 -2.96 3.28 7.23
N ARG A 375 -4.16 3.84 7.11
CA ARG A 375 -4.38 5.15 6.47
C ARG A 375 -3.95 6.30 7.38
N LYS A 376 -3.20 7.25 6.82
CA LYS A 376 -2.79 8.48 7.53
C LYS A 376 -3.98 9.37 7.93
N SER A 377 -5.04 9.36 7.14
CA SER A 377 -6.27 10.12 7.37
C SER A 377 -7.17 9.53 8.46
N THR A 378 -6.88 8.31 8.93
CA THR A 378 -7.62 7.69 10.02
C THR A 378 -7.09 8.24 11.34
N ASN A 379 -8.00 8.80 12.15
CA ASN A 379 -7.69 9.30 13.49
C ASN A 379 -6.96 8.23 14.31
N SER A 380 -5.92 8.61 15.03
CA SER A 380 -5.11 7.66 15.82
C SER A 380 -5.93 6.92 16.86
N GLU A 381 -6.92 7.57 17.47
CA GLU A 381 -7.82 6.98 18.48
C GLU A 381 -8.73 5.89 17.90
N ASP A 382 -9.09 6.00 16.62
CA ASP A 382 -9.99 5.05 15.96
C ASP A 382 -9.24 3.83 15.38
N ARG A 383 -7.90 3.88 15.29
CA ARG A 383 -7.09 2.77 14.76
C ARG A 383 -7.28 1.48 15.53
N ALA A 384 -7.36 1.56 16.86
CA ALA A 384 -7.61 0.38 17.69
C ALA A 384 -8.96 -0.28 17.34
N TRP A 385 -9.98 0.53 17.04
CA TRP A 385 -11.29 0.03 16.61
C TRP A 385 -11.21 -0.70 15.27
N PHE A 386 -10.47 -0.18 14.29
CA PHE A 386 -10.26 -0.87 13.00
C PHE A 386 -9.48 -2.17 13.12
N LEU A 387 -8.47 -2.23 14.00
CA LEU A 387 -7.76 -3.49 14.28
C LEU A 387 -8.70 -4.55 14.88
N ARG A 388 -9.55 -4.14 15.83
CA ARG A 388 -10.57 -5.01 16.43
C ARG A 388 -11.58 -5.50 15.38
N LEU A 389 -12.08 -4.60 14.53
CA LEU A 389 -12.99 -4.98 13.44
C LEU A 389 -12.33 -5.99 12.49
N ALA A 390 -11.08 -5.76 12.09
CA ALA A 390 -10.36 -6.67 11.20
C ALA A 390 -10.20 -8.06 11.82
N ALA A 391 -9.78 -8.13 13.08
CA ALA A 391 -9.59 -9.38 13.80
C ALA A 391 -10.92 -10.11 14.07
N ARG A 392 -11.98 -9.40 14.47
CA ARG A 392 -13.31 -10.01 14.69
C ARG A 392 -13.94 -10.52 13.40
N ALA A 393 -13.81 -9.78 12.29
CA ALA A 393 -14.30 -10.22 10.98
C ALA A 393 -13.56 -11.47 10.49
N ALA A 394 -12.23 -11.50 10.65
CA ALA A 394 -11.42 -12.67 10.35
C ALA A 394 -11.79 -13.88 11.23
N ASP A 395 -11.92 -13.68 12.54
CA ASP A 395 -12.28 -14.73 13.50
C ASP A 395 -13.69 -15.29 13.24
N ARG A 396 -14.67 -14.43 12.92
CA ARG A 396 -16.03 -14.85 12.52
C ARG A 396 -16.01 -15.65 11.22
N PHE A 397 -15.21 -15.24 10.23
CA PHE A 397 -15.04 -15.98 8.99
C PHE A 397 -14.48 -17.38 9.24
N VAL A 398 -13.45 -17.49 10.09
CA VAL A 398 -12.83 -18.76 10.48
C VAL A 398 -13.84 -19.67 11.19
N GLY A 399 -14.74 -19.11 11.99
CA GLY A 399 -15.77 -19.84 12.74
C GLY A 399 -17.02 -20.24 11.95
N MET A 400 -17.14 -19.93 10.65
CA MET A 400 -18.37 -20.22 9.90
C MET A 400 -18.56 -21.73 9.59
N PRO A 401 -19.76 -22.30 9.84
CA PRO A 401 -20.06 -23.70 9.54
C PRO A 401 -20.14 -23.99 8.03
N GLY A 402 -19.89 -25.24 7.63
CA GLY A 402 -19.85 -25.64 6.21
C GLY A 402 -18.57 -25.22 5.48
N LEU A 403 -17.64 -24.56 6.16
CA LEU A 403 -16.24 -24.60 5.79
C LEU A 403 -15.70 -25.98 6.22
N PRO A 404 -15.16 -26.83 5.31
CA PRO A 404 -14.38 -28.00 5.73
C PRO A 404 -13.45 -27.61 6.86
N ALA A 405 -13.52 -28.34 7.97
CA ALA A 405 -12.60 -28.15 9.08
C ALA A 405 -11.19 -28.10 8.49
N PRO A 406 -10.34 -27.13 8.89
CA PRO A 406 -8.95 -27.16 8.48
C PRO A 406 -8.44 -28.55 8.81
N ASP A 407 -7.99 -29.31 7.82
CA ASP A 407 -7.37 -30.60 8.09
C ASP A 407 -6.10 -30.29 8.90
N PRO A 408 -6.05 -30.64 10.20
CA PRO A 408 -4.90 -30.32 11.03
C PRO A 408 -3.65 -31.10 10.59
N ALA A 409 -3.79 -32.12 9.73
CA ALA A 409 -2.70 -32.85 9.11
C ALA A 409 -2.32 -32.32 7.71
N ALA A 410 -3.24 -31.70 6.95
CA ALA A 410 -2.90 -30.89 5.78
C ALA A 410 -2.48 -29.46 6.15
N ALA A 411 -2.67 -29.08 7.41
CA ALA A 411 -1.79 -28.13 8.02
C ALA A 411 -0.38 -28.71 7.99
N ARG A 412 0.39 -28.34 6.95
CA ARG A 412 1.79 -28.07 7.23
C ARG A 412 1.74 -27.06 8.37
N SER A 413 1.97 -27.54 9.59
CA SER A 413 2.91 -26.84 10.43
C SER A 413 4.03 -26.49 9.47
N VAL A 414 4.14 -25.21 9.13
CA VAL A 414 5.49 -24.69 8.96
C VAL A 414 5.93 -24.72 10.42
N PRO A 415 6.64 -25.76 10.90
CA PRO A 415 7.38 -25.52 12.11
C PRO A 415 8.17 -24.25 11.79
N VAL A 416 8.09 -23.27 12.68
CA VAL A 416 9.15 -22.27 12.77
C VAL A 416 10.38 -23.04 13.26
N SER A 417 10.84 -24.02 12.50
CA SER A 417 12.16 -24.58 12.64
C SER A 417 13.06 -23.41 12.33
N PRO A 418 13.96 -22.99 13.22
CA PRO A 418 14.95 -21.97 12.86
C PRO A 418 15.61 -22.34 11.52
N PRO A 419 16.12 -21.35 10.75
CA PRO A 419 16.93 -21.66 9.56
C PRO A 419 17.94 -22.76 9.89
N ALA A 420 18.15 -23.71 9.00
CA ALA A 420 18.97 -24.89 9.31
C ALA A 420 20.46 -24.52 9.21
N TRP A 421 20.93 -23.72 10.15
CA TRP A 421 22.32 -23.33 10.28
C TRP A 421 23.19 -24.57 10.44
N ARG A 422 24.17 -24.74 9.55
CA ARG A 422 25.16 -25.81 9.68
C ARG A 422 26.48 -25.20 10.14
N ALA A 423 26.87 -25.53 11.37
CA ALA A 423 28.18 -25.17 11.91
C ALA A 423 29.31 -25.72 11.04
N LEU A 424 30.34 -24.90 10.87
CA LEU A 424 31.62 -25.23 10.28
C LEU A 424 32.66 -25.47 11.39
N PRO A 425 33.65 -26.33 11.15
CA PRO A 425 34.74 -26.53 12.11
C PRO A 425 35.59 -25.27 12.29
N ASP A 426 35.74 -24.47 11.22
CA ASP A 426 36.48 -23.21 11.21
C ASP A 426 35.66 -22.14 10.47
N PRO A 427 35.66 -20.87 10.94
CA PRO A 427 34.99 -19.78 10.24
C PRO A 427 35.57 -19.53 8.85
N LEU A 428 34.71 -19.25 7.87
CA LEU A 428 35.16 -18.86 6.53
C LEU A 428 35.88 -17.49 6.58
N PRO A 429 36.93 -17.29 5.76
CA PRO A 429 37.64 -16.02 5.73
C PRO A 429 36.75 -14.91 5.14
N VAL A 430 36.58 -13.83 5.90
CA VAL A 430 35.77 -12.66 5.54
C VAL A 430 36.66 -11.45 5.30
N THR A 431 36.48 -10.76 4.17
CA THR A 431 37.04 -9.42 3.93
C THR A 431 36.04 -8.38 4.40
N TRP A 432 36.30 -7.74 5.54
CA TRP A 432 35.44 -6.71 6.14
C TRP A 432 35.47 -5.38 5.34
N ILE A 433 34.49 -4.51 5.55
CA ILE A 433 34.34 -3.22 4.85
C ILE A 433 35.61 -2.36 4.90
N SER A 434 36.33 -2.38 6.02
CA SER A 434 37.59 -1.66 6.22
C SER A 434 38.72 -2.13 5.29
N GLY A 435 38.62 -3.35 4.75
CA GLY A 435 39.51 -3.88 3.71
C GLY A 435 38.98 -3.74 2.29
N LEU A 436 37.71 -3.29 2.11
CA LEU A 436 37.05 -3.14 0.80
C LEU A 436 36.98 -1.69 0.35
N VAL A 437 36.71 -0.76 1.26
CA VAL A 437 36.54 0.67 0.96
C VAL A 437 37.32 1.55 1.92
N ARG A 438 37.69 2.74 1.45
CA ARG A 438 38.35 3.73 2.30
C ARG A 438 37.39 4.20 3.40
N PRO A 439 37.86 4.48 4.64
CA PRO A 439 36.99 4.87 5.76
C PRO A 439 36.09 6.10 5.53
N ARG A 440 36.45 7.00 4.59
CA ARG A 440 35.63 8.18 4.24
C ARG A 440 34.46 7.86 3.30
N THR A 441 34.46 6.67 2.70
CA THR A 441 33.47 6.25 1.69
C THR A 441 32.35 5.42 2.32
N ALA A 442 32.61 4.76 3.46
CA ALA A 442 31.58 4.10 4.24
C ALA A 442 30.85 5.11 5.15
N ALA A 443 29.59 4.83 5.50
CA ALA A 443 28.90 5.56 6.56
C ALA A 443 29.73 5.50 7.85
N ARG A 444 29.79 6.61 8.60
CA ARG A 444 30.62 6.72 9.81
C ARG A 444 30.33 5.64 10.85
N THR A 445 29.07 5.20 10.93
CA THR A 445 28.64 4.00 11.63
C THR A 445 27.79 3.17 10.68
N ALA A 446 28.26 2.00 10.29
CA ALA A 446 27.62 1.17 9.26
C ALA A 446 27.35 -0.24 9.76
N LEU A 447 26.18 -0.76 9.43
CA LEU A 447 25.89 -2.18 9.50
C LEU A 447 26.46 -2.85 8.24
N GLU A 448 27.33 -3.85 8.40
CA GLU A 448 27.92 -4.61 7.29
C GLU A 448 27.50 -6.09 7.33
N LEU A 449 27.02 -6.61 6.19
CA LEU A 449 26.59 -8.00 6.02
C LEU A 449 27.40 -8.65 4.89
N HIS A 450 27.90 -9.86 5.12
CA HIS A 450 28.74 -10.59 4.18
C HIS A 450 28.18 -12.00 3.93
N LEU A 451 28.08 -12.39 2.65
CA LEU A 451 27.82 -13.76 2.22
C LEU A 451 29.09 -14.34 1.60
N VAL A 452 29.70 -15.33 2.26
CA VAL A 452 30.90 -16.03 1.79
C VAL A 452 30.49 -17.36 1.16
N PRO A 453 30.79 -17.62 -0.12
CA PRO A 453 30.30 -18.81 -0.81
C PRO A 453 30.84 -20.10 -0.17
N PHE A 454 29.94 -21.07 0.01
CA PHE A 454 30.24 -22.42 0.47
C PHE A 454 29.46 -23.46 -0.38
N PRO A 455 30.13 -24.40 -1.06
CA PRO A 455 31.58 -24.56 -1.14
C PRO A 455 32.27 -23.37 -1.83
N PRO A 456 33.59 -23.15 -1.61
CA PRO A 456 34.31 -22.05 -2.24
C PRO A 456 34.22 -22.11 -3.76
N VAL A 457 33.99 -20.96 -4.39
CA VAL A 457 33.97 -20.83 -5.85
C VAL A 457 35.37 -20.56 -6.41
N GLU A 458 35.54 -20.82 -7.70
CA GLU A 458 36.78 -20.46 -8.41
C GLU A 458 37.05 -18.96 -8.32
N ARG A 459 38.32 -18.59 -8.14
CA ARG A 459 38.72 -17.19 -7.99
C ARG A 459 38.35 -16.37 -9.22
N LEU A 460 37.53 -15.34 -9.04
CA LEU A 460 37.09 -14.48 -10.13
C LEU A 460 38.27 -13.80 -10.83
N ALA A 461 38.25 -13.85 -12.16
CA ALA A 461 39.17 -13.12 -13.02
C ALA A 461 38.91 -11.61 -12.95
N ALA A 462 39.93 -10.78 -13.13
CA ALA A 462 39.80 -9.33 -13.05
C ALA A 462 38.76 -8.78 -14.05
N GLY A 463 38.74 -9.31 -15.29
CA GLY A 463 37.74 -8.92 -16.29
C GLY A 463 36.30 -9.31 -15.92
N ARG A 464 36.09 -10.32 -15.08
CA ARG A 464 34.77 -10.64 -14.54
C ARG A 464 34.32 -9.62 -13.49
N LEU A 465 35.23 -9.16 -12.62
CA LEU A 465 34.92 -8.08 -11.67
C LEU A 465 34.61 -6.77 -12.40
N GLU A 466 35.38 -6.44 -13.44
CA GLU A 466 35.14 -5.22 -14.24
C GLU A 466 33.72 -5.19 -14.83
N ALA A 467 33.23 -6.34 -15.31
CA ALA A 467 31.87 -6.48 -15.84
C ALA A 467 30.76 -6.36 -14.78
N LEU A 468 31.08 -6.40 -13.47
CA LEU A 468 30.09 -6.25 -12.40
C LEU A 468 29.74 -4.81 -12.10
N LYS A 469 30.50 -3.82 -12.57
CA LYS A 469 30.32 -2.41 -12.21
C LYS A 469 28.88 -1.93 -12.39
N GLU A 470 28.32 -2.08 -13.59
CA GLU A 470 26.94 -1.68 -13.87
C GLU A 470 25.92 -2.52 -13.08
N GLY A 471 26.18 -3.83 -12.95
CA GLY A 471 25.31 -4.75 -12.22
C GLY A 471 25.23 -4.45 -10.71
N LEU A 472 26.33 -4.00 -10.10
CA LEU A 472 26.36 -3.60 -8.68
C LEU A 472 25.57 -2.31 -8.45
N VAL A 473 25.68 -1.33 -9.35
CA VAL A 473 24.89 -0.09 -9.27
C VAL A 473 23.40 -0.41 -9.43
N ALA A 474 23.05 -1.23 -10.43
CA ALA A 474 21.67 -1.65 -10.67
C ALA A 474 21.08 -2.40 -9.46
N ALA A 475 21.80 -3.39 -8.93
CA ALA A 475 21.36 -4.14 -7.75
C ALA A 475 21.21 -3.24 -6.51
N GLY A 476 22.10 -2.26 -6.33
CA GLY A 476 22.00 -1.30 -5.24
C GLY A 476 20.81 -0.35 -5.36
N ARG A 477 20.49 0.13 -6.57
CA ARG A 477 19.31 0.98 -6.82
C ARG A 477 18.00 0.21 -6.66
N GLU A 478 17.92 -1.01 -7.19
CA GLU A 478 16.75 -1.89 -7.01
C GLU A 478 16.49 -2.18 -5.53
N ALA A 479 17.56 -2.43 -4.77
CA ALA A 479 17.50 -2.65 -3.32
C ALA A 479 17.37 -1.35 -2.50
N ARG A 480 17.28 -0.18 -3.15
CA ARG A 480 17.21 1.15 -2.52
C ARG A 480 18.39 1.47 -1.58
N LEU A 481 19.55 0.86 -1.81
CA LEU A 481 20.81 1.25 -1.17
C LEU A 481 21.38 2.53 -1.78
N PHE A 482 21.09 2.79 -3.06
CA PHE A 482 21.43 4.03 -3.75
C PHE A 482 20.16 4.73 -4.24
N GLN A 483 20.09 6.06 -4.13
CA GLN A 483 19.06 6.83 -4.84
C GLN A 483 19.35 6.85 -6.35
N GLU A 484 18.34 7.13 -7.18
CA GLU A 484 18.53 7.11 -8.64
C GLU A 484 19.51 8.18 -9.13
N ASP A 485 19.53 9.33 -8.47
CA ASP A 485 20.41 10.48 -8.73
C ASP A 485 21.69 10.47 -7.88
N GLU A 486 21.86 9.49 -7.00
CA GLU A 486 23.02 9.40 -6.12
C GLU A 486 24.29 9.09 -6.92
N GLU A 487 25.35 9.86 -6.66
CA GLU A 487 26.68 9.56 -7.17
C GLU A 487 27.21 8.27 -6.53
N VAL A 488 27.52 7.28 -7.36
CA VAL A 488 28.07 5.99 -6.93
C VAL A 488 29.52 5.87 -7.40
N ARG A 489 30.45 5.75 -6.44
CA ARG A 489 31.88 5.57 -6.69
C ARG A 489 32.22 4.11 -6.93
N GLN A 490 33.08 3.87 -7.91
CA GLN A 490 33.53 2.52 -8.32
C GLN A 490 35.05 2.50 -8.56
N ASP A 491 35.80 2.96 -7.55
CA ASP A 491 37.27 3.02 -7.58
C ASP A 491 37.91 1.62 -7.71
N ASP A 492 37.24 0.59 -7.18
CA ASP A 492 37.55 -0.82 -7.38
C ASP A 492 36.43 -1.48 -8.20
N PRO A 493 36.74 -2.27 -9.25
CA PRO A 493 35.74 -2.92 -10.08
C PRO A 493 34.76 -3.83 -9.34
N GLY A 494 35.19 -4.39 -8.21
CA GLY A 494 34.33 -5.20 -7.36
C GLY A 494 33.48 -4.39 -6.39
N VAL A 495 33.45 -3.05 -6.46
CA VAL A 495 32.84 -2.18 -5.43
C VAL A 495 31.93 -1.12 -6.06
N ALA A 496 30.77 -0.91 -5.45
CA ALA A 496 29.90 0.24 -5.69
C ALA A 496 29.56 0.88 -4.34
N ALA A 497 29.96 2.14 -4.14
CA ALA A 497 29.73 2.87 -2.91
C ALA A 497 29.06 4.22 -3.17
N GLY A 498 27.86 4.41 -2.63
CA GLY A 498 27.08 5.62 -2.79
C GLY A 498 27.61 6.77 -1.93
N SER A 499 27.32 8.02 -2.33
CA SER A 499 27.64 9.20 -1.53
C SER A 499 26.95 9.24 -0.16
N SER A 500 25.87 8.47 0.04
CA SER A 500 25.19 8.22 1.32
C SER A 500 26.02 7.39 2.31
N GLY A 501 27.09 6.75 1.84
CA GLY A 501 27.92 5.84 2.64
C GLY A 501 27.43 4.39 2.67
N ALA A 502 26.35 4.05 1.95
CA ALA A 502 25.93 2.67 1.68
C ALA A 502 26.71 2.06 0.50
N GLY A 503 26.71 0.74 0.37
CA GLY A 503 27.36 0.11 -0.78
C GLY A 503 27.26 -1.40 -0.87
N LEU A 504 27.78 -1.89 -1.99
CA LEU A 504 27.86 -3.29 -2.38
C LEU A 504 29.28 -3.63 -2.85
N ALA A 505 29.73 -4.85 -2.59
CA ALA A 505 31.00 -5.35 -3.08
C ALA A 505 30.96 -6.85 -3.41
N VAL A 506 31.78 -7.24 -4.37
CA VAL A 506 32.12 -8.63 -4.72
C VAL A 506 33.62 -8.77 -4.76
N THR A 507 34.17 -9.68 -3.96
CA THR A 507 35.61 -9.94 -3.95
C THR A 507 35.99 -11.00 -4.96
N ARG A 508 37.31 -11.18 -5.17
CA ARG A 508 37.84 -12.26 -6.01
C ARG A 508 37.51 -13.66 -5.51
N THR A 509 37.16 -13.84 -4.24
CA THR A 509 36.75 -15.13 -3.67
C THR A 509 35.27 -15.41 -3.87
N GLY A 510 34.53 -14.49 -4.51
CA GLY A 510 33.08 -14.58 -4.66
C GLY A 510 32.31 -14.15 -3.42
N GLN A 511 32.99 -13.67 -2.36
CA GLN A 511 32.31 -13.05 -1.22
C GLN A 511 31.51 -11.85 -1.70
N ARG A 512 30.26 -11.77 -1.26
CA ARG A 512 29.34 -10.65 -1.52
C ARG A 512 29.17 -9.87 -0.24
N SER A 513 29.22 -8.54 -0.30
CA SER A 513 29.18 -7.69 0.89
C SER A 513 28.32 -6.46 0.65
N ALA A 514 27.51 -6.11 1.64
CA ALA A 514 26.58 -4.99 1.58
C ALA A 514 26.64 -4.24 2.89
N TRP A 515 26.57 -2.92 2.84
CA TRP A 515 26.55 -2.11 4.05
C TRP A 515 25.62 -0.90 3.90
N SER A 516 25.12 -0.44 5.04
CA SER A 516 24.33 0.79 5.11
C SER A 516 24.52 1.49 6.45
N GLY A 517 24.34 2.80 6.49
CA GLY A 517 24.42 3.57 7.74
C GLY A 517 23.31 3.20 8.72
N LEU A 518 23.63 3.24 10.02
CA LEU A 518 22.64 3.08 11.09
C LEU A 518 21.83 4.38 11.30
N PRO A 519 20.59 4.29 11.79
CA PRO A 519 19.83 5.47 12.20
C PRO A 519 20.56 6.20 13.34
N ASN A 520 20.39 7.52 13.44
CA ASN A 520 21.01 8.34 14.47
C ASN A 520 19.96 9.07 15.32
N ASP A 521 20.25 9.26 16.60
CA ASP A 521 19.61 10.26 17.45
C ASP A 521 20.58 11.42 17.79
N ARG A 522 20.20 12.22 18.79
CA ARG A 522 21.03 13.33 19.29
C ARG A 522 22.36 12.89 19.92
N TRP A 523 22.53 11.60 20.24
CA TRP A 523 23.70 11.05 20.93
C TRP A 523 24.59 10.19 20.03
N GLY A 524 24.06 9.62 18.95
CA GLY A 524 24.84 8.85 17.98
C GLY A 524 24.00 7.83 17.24
N ALA A 525 24.66 6.79 16.74
CA ALA A 525 23.98 5.71 16.02
C ALA A 525 23.16 4.83 16.98
N ILE A 526 22.04 4.29 16.50
CA ILE A 526 21.12 3.46 17.27
C ILE A 526 21.05 2.04 16.67
N LEU A 527 21.14 1.04 17.54
CA LEU A 527 20.75 -0.34 17.30
C LEU A 527 19.33 -0.55 17.84
N ASP A 528 18.37 -0.51 16.92
CA ASP A 528 16.99 -0.89 17.14
C ASP A 528 16.77 -2.27 16.52
N ARG A 529 16.25 -3.22 17.30
CA ARG A 529 16.01 -4.60 16.84
C ARG A 529 15.19 -4.65 15.54
N ASN A 530 14.14 -3.84 15.44
CA ASN A 530 13.24 -3.83 14.29
C ASN A 530 13.88 -3.14 13.08
N ASP A 531 14.63 -2.04 13.29
CA ASP A 531 15.43 -1.44 12.21
C ASP A 531 16.48 -2.43 11.69
N LEU A 532 17.19 -3.11 12.60
CA LEU A 532 18.20 -4.11 12.25
C LEU A 532 17.60 -5.24 11.41
N ALA A 533 16.46 -5.82 11.81
CA ALA A 533 15.82 -6.89 11.05
C ALA A 533 15.42 -6.45 9.63
N VAL A 534 14.83 -5.25 9.48
CA VAL A 534 14.45 -4.69 8.17
C VAL A 534 15.69 -4.41 7.31
N ARG A 535 16.71 -3.79 7.90
CA ARG A 535 17.97 -3.44 7.23
C ARG A 535 18.72 -4.68 6.79
N LEU A 536 18.85 -5.69 7.66
CA LEU A 536 19.46 -6.98 7.34
C LEU A 536 18.70 -7.70 6.23
N ARG A 537 17.37 -7.67 6.24
CA ARG A 537 16.57 -8.23 5.14
C ARG A 537 16.87 -7.54 3.81
N GLY A 538 16.91 -6.21 3.80
CA GLY A 538 17.24 -5.42 2.61
C GLY A 538 18.66 -5.71 2.08
N LEU A 539 19.65 -5.77 2.97
CA LEU A 539 21.03 -6.13 2.62
C LEU A 539 21.12 -7.56 2.08
N LEU A 540 20.47 -8.53 2.71
CA LEU A 540 20.44 -9.92 2.25
C LEU A 540 19.83 -10.03 0.85
N ASP A 541 18.72 -9.35 0.62
CA ASP A 541 18.02 -9.30 -0.66
C ASP A 541 18.87 -8.65 -1.76
N ALA A 542 19.65 -7.62 -1.43
CA ALA A 542 20.61 -7.03 -2.35
C ALA A 542 21.70 -8.05 -2.72
N LEU A 543 22.29 -8.71 -1.73
CA LEU A 543 23.39 -9.67 -1.91
C LEU A 543 23.02 -10.91 -2.73
N LEU A 544 21.77 -11.37 -2.61
CA LEU A 544 21.27 -12.50 -3.39
C LEU A 544 21.04 -12.12 -4.88
N ARG A 545 20.77 -10.85 -5.17
CA ARG A 545 20.60 -10.32 -6.54
C ARG A 545 21.89 -9.95 -7.25
N VAL A 546 22.99 -9.75 -6.51
CA VAL A 546 24.29 -9.42 -7.10
C VAL A 546 24.69 -10.48 -8.14
N PRO A 547 25.04 -10.09 -9.38
CA PRO A 547 25.32 -11.01 -10.49
C PRO A 547 26.70 -11.68 -10.38
N ALA A 548 26.93 -12.44 -9.31
CA ALA A 548 28.14 -13.22 -9.06
C ALA A 548 27.87 -14.73 -9.25
N PRO A 549 28.92 -15.57 -9.43
CA PRO A 549 28.76 -17.02 -9.55
C PRO A 549 27.88 -17.60 -8.44
N GLU A 550 27.06 -18.57 -8.83
CA GLU A 550 26.17 -19.24 -7.90
C GLU A 550 26.95 -20.17 -6.97
N SER A 551 26.48 -20.26 -5.73
CA SER A 551 27.00 -21.15 -4.69
C SER A 551 25.81 -21.86 -4.04
N ASP A 552 26.03 -23.11 -3.62
CA ASP A 552 24.98 -23.94 -3.00
C ASP A 552 24.54 -23.37 -1.64
N GLY A 553 25.47 -22.74 -0.92
CA GLY A 553 25.22 -22.05 0.33
C GLY A 553 26.18 -20.90 0.57
N PHE A 554 25.96 -20.20 1.68
CA PHE A 554 26.79 -19.09 2.12
C PHE A 554 27.04 -19.16 3.62
N GLY A 555 28.29 -18.95 4.02
CA GLY A 555 28.59 -18.52 5.38
C GLY A 555 28.23 -17.05 5.55
N ILE A 556 27.67 -16.69 6.69
CA ILE A 556 27.17 -15.33 6.94
C ILE A 556 27.99 -14.67 8.03
N ALA A 557 28.55 -13.50 7.74
CA ALA A 557 29.22 -12.66 8.73
C ALA A 557 28.56 -11.28 8.81
N LEU A 558 28.58 -10.69 10.00
CA LEU A 558 27.87 -9.46 10.31
C LEU A 558 28.64 -8.65 11.35
N SER A 559 28.74 -7.34 11.15
CA SER A 559 29.31 -6.43 12.15
C SER A 559 28.70 -5.03 12.06
N VAL A 560 29.02 -4.21 13.07
CA VAL A 560 28.76 -2.77 13.07
C VAL A 560 30.11 -2.06 13.07
N GLU A 561 30.52 -1.51 11.94
CA GLU A 561 31.67 -0.63 11.87
C GLU A 561 31.31 0.70 12.54
N THR A 562 32.05 1.10 13.58
CA THR A 562 31.68 2.27 14.39
C THR A 562 32.50 3.50 14.07
N GLY A 563 33.63 3.37 13.36
CA GLY A 563 34.53 4.50 13.09
C GLY A 563 34.99 5.24 14.37
N GLY A 564 34.89 4.60 15.54
CA GLY A 564 35.18 5.21 16.85
C GLY A 564 34.02 6.01 17.49
N LEU A 565 32.82 5.99 16.92
CA LEU A 565 31.64 6.69 17.43
C LEU A 565 30.81 5.85 18.42
N VAL A 566 30.00 6.54 19.24
CA VAL A 566 29.10 5.92 20.22
C VAL A 566 27.89 5.31 19.51
N VAL A 567 27.53 4.09 19.92
CA VAL A 567 26.35 3.36 19.45
C VAL A 567 25.47 3.02 20.64
N SER A 568 24.19 3.35 20.59
CA SER A 568 23.22 3.09 21.65
C SER A 568 22.26 1.97 21.23
N GLU A 569 21.80 1.18 22.19
CA GLU A 569 20.73 0.20 21.97
C GLU A 569 19.39 0.77 22.45
N GLY A 570 18.36 0.69 21.63
CA GLY A 570 17.01 1.12 21.99
C GLY A 570 16.14 1.51 20.80
N PRO A 571 14.85 1.79 21.03
CA PRO A 571 13.93 2.19 19.96
C PRO A 571 14.37 3.52 19.31
N VAL A 572 14.28 3.62 17.97
CA VAL A 572 14.66 4.83 17.20
C VAL A 572 13.94 6.11 17.69
N HIS A 573 12.78 5.97 18.34
CA HIS A 573 11.93 7.09 18.78
C HIS A 573 11.93 7.36 20.30
N THR A 574 12.74 6.65 21.09
CA THR A 574 12.82 6.87 22.54
C THR A 574 14.23 7.22 22.96
N SER A 575 14.40 8.29 23.72
CA SER A 575 15.72 8.66 24.24
C SER A 575 16.17 7.70 25.34
N VAL A 576 16.95 6.68 24.99
CA VAL A 576 17.60 5.77 25.94
C VAL A 576 18.98 6.31 26.29
N ARG A 577 19.50 5.99 27.50
CA ARG A 577 20.87 6.38 27.89
C ARG A 577 21.90 5.66 26.99
N PRO A 578 22.84 6.37 26.37
CA PRO A 578 23.84 5.77 25.50
C PRO A 578 24.77 4.81 26.26
N ARG A 579 25.09 3.67 25.65
CA ARG A 579 26.11 2.72 26.14
C ARG A 579 27.37 2.88 25.29
N LEU A 580 28.55 2.98 25.92
CA LEU A 580 29.80 3.24 25.20
C LEU A 580 30.52 1.93 24.88
N MET A 581 30.74 1.63 23.60
CA MET A 581 31.54 0.47 23.19
C MET A 581 33.04 0.76 23.10
N ALA A 582 33.86 -0.28 23.32
CA ALA A 582 35.30 -0.28 23.06
C ALA A 582 35.68 -0.95 21.72
N ALA A 583 34.86 -1.90 21.23
CA ALA A 583 35.10 -2.69 20.03
C ALA A 583 33.78 -3.09 19.35
N ALA A 584 33.77 -3.17 18.03
CA ALA A 584 32.61 -3.54 17.22
C ALA A 584 32.18 -5.01 17.45
N PRO A 585 30.88 -5.31 17.64
CA PRO A 585 30.41 -6.69 17.70
C PRO A 585 30.60 -7.35 16.33
N ARG A 586 31.18 -8.56 16.30
CA ARG A 586 31.42 -9.33 15.07
C ARG A 586 30.85 -10.73 15.20
N LEU A 587 29.94 -11.08 14.29
CA LEU A 587 29.54 -12.44 14.02
C LEU A 587 30.41 -12.98 12.89
N LEU A 588 31.12 -14.08 13.14
CA LEU A 588 31.99 -14.72 12.16
C LEU A 588 31.15 -15.62 11.24
N ALA A 589 31.69 -15.96 10.05
CA ALA A 589 31.07 -16.89 9.12
C ALA A 589 31.37 -18.35 9.50
N ASP A 590 31.01 -18.75 10.72
CA ASP A 590 31.19 -20.09 11.29
C ASP A 590 29.99 -21.02 11.09
N GLU A 591 28.90 -20.52 10.52
CA GLU A 591 27.74 -21.30 10.11
C GLU A 591 27.36 -21.01 8.66
N VAL A 592 26.84 -22.02 7.96
CA VAL A 592 26.39 -21.94 6.56
C VAL A 592 24.91 -22.17 6.45
N LEU A 593 24.25 -21.38 5.60
CA LEU A 593 22.88 -21.61 5.13
C LEU A 593 22.85 -21.93 3.64
N VAL A 594 21.96 -22.85 3.26
CA VAL A 594 21.72 -23.18 1.85
C VAL A 594 21.05 -21.98 1.16
N ARG A 595 21.44 -21.68 -0.08
CA ARG A 595 20.93 -20.52 -0.84
C ARG A 595 19.41 -20.49 -0.93
N HIS A 596 18.78 -21.66 -1.10
CA HIS A 596 17.32 -21.76 -1.14
C HIS A 596 16.66 -21.31 0.16
N GLU A 597 17.25 -21.61 1.33
CA GLU A 597 16.73 -21.14 2.62
C GLU A 597 16.88 -19.63 2.77
N LEU A 598 17.99 -19.05 2.32
CA LEU A 598 18.19 -17.60 2.33
C LEU A 598 17.14 -16.87 1.48
N ALA A 599 16.83 -17.40 0.29
CA ALA A 599 15.84 -16.83 -0.61
C ALA A 599 14.41 -16.98 -0.07
N SER A 600 14.03 -18.17 0.40
CA SER A 600 12.66 -18.48 0.81
C SER A 600 12.32 -18.03 2.24
N ARG A 601 13.33 -17.88 3.11
CA ARG A 601 13.15 -17.59 4.55
C ARG A 601 13.94 -16.38 5.05
N GLY A 602 14.40 -15.51 4.15
CA GLY A 602 15.32 -14.43 4.53
C GLY A 602 14.78 -13.45 5.58
N GLY A 603 13.45 -13.35 5.78
CA GLY A 603 12.90 -12.59 6.91
C GLY A 603 13.28 -13.21 8.27
N ALA A 604 13.08 -14.53 8.41
CA ALA A 604 13.47 -15.26 9.62
C ALA A 604 15.00 -15.28 9.83
N VAL A 605 15.78 -15.34 8.75
CA VAL A 605 17.25 -15.21 8.82
C VAL A 605 17.66 -13.83 9.31
N ALA A 606 17.03 -12.76 8.80
CA ALA A 606 17.32 -11.40 9.22
C ALA A 606 16.95 -11.14 10.68
N ASP A 607 15.83 -11.69 11.16
CA ASP A 607 15.44 -11.63 12.57
C ASP A 607 16.48 -12.32 13.47
N GLU A 608 16.90 -13.54 13.13
CA GLU A 608 17.91 -14.28 13.89
C GLU A 608 19.25 -13.54 13.92
N LEU A 609 19.68 -12.98 12.78
CA LEU A 609 20.91 -12.19 12.71
C LEU A 609 20.83 -10.90 13.54
N ALA A 610 19.67 -10.25 13.59
CA ALA A 610 19.44 -9.08 14.44
C ALA A 610 19.59 -9.43 15.93
N GLU A 611 18.98 -10.55 16.37
CA GLU A 611 19.10 -11.03 17.75
C GLU A 611 20.54 -11.39 18.11
N ARG A 612 21.24 -12.12 17.24
CA ARG A 612 22.65 -12.49 17.45
C ARG A 612 23.55 -11.27 17.55
N LEU A 613 23.31 -10.24 16.73
CA LEU A 613 24.08 -9.00 16.77
C LEU A 613 23.83 -8.23 18.06
N LEU A 614 22.57 -8.12 18.51
CA LEU A 614 22.22 -7.48 19.78
C LEU A 614 22.77 -8.25 20.99
N LEU A 615 22.78 -9.58 20.92
CA LEU A 615 23.39 -10.43 21.94
C LEU A 615 24.91 -10.21 22.00
N ALA A 616 25.59 -10.21 20.84
CA ALA A 616 27.02 -9.92 20.75
C ALA A 616 27.34 -8.50 21.25
N PHE A 617 26.46 -7.53 20.95
CA PHE A 617 26.56 -6.16 21.46
C PHE A 617 26.46 -6.12 22.99
N SER A 618 25.49 -6.84 23.57
CA SER A 618 25.29 -6.92 25.02
C SER A 618 26.46 -7.62 25.75
N GLN A 619 26.94 -8.74 25.22
CA GLN A 619 28.06 -9.50 25.80
C GLN A 619 29.37 -8.71 25.74
N GLY A 620 29.62 -7.97 24.66
CA GLY A 620 30.79 -7.10 24.52
C GLY A 620 30.81 -5.94 25.53
N THR A 621 29.65 -5.57 26.09
CA THR A 621 29.55 -4.58 27.18
C THR A 621 29.72 -5.15 28.58
N GLU A 622 29.44 -6.44 28.81
CA GLU A 622 29.56 -7.10 30.13
C GLU A 622 30.99 -7.58 30.46
N GLN A 623 31.89 -7.70 29.48
CA GLN A 623 33.30 -8.05 29.70
C GLN A 623 34.17 -6.87 30.20
N ARG A 624 33.53 -5.83 30.76
CA ARG A 624 34.16 -4.70 31.47
C ARG A 624 33.73 -4.72 32.93
#